data_AF-A0A6A6YIU9-F1
#
_entry.id   AF-A0A6A6YIU9-F1
#
_cell.length_a   1.000
_cell.length_b   1.000
_cell.length_c   1.000
_cell.angle_alpha   90.00
_cell.angle_beta   90.00
_cell.angle_gamma   90.00
#
_symmetry.space_group_name_H-M   'P 1'
#
loop_
_entity.id
_entity.type
_entity.pdbx_description
1 polymer ?
#
loop_
_entity_poly.entity_id
_entity_poly.type
_entity_poly.pdbx_seq_one_letter_code
_entity_poly.pdbx_strand_id
1 'polypeptide(L)'
;MRFLALITALVALATTSLASLLTMEPREDPDACFKYNYATRLNCWYNKVPMSQAKSAISKACAAITTCTPLKGPFANSRGSEGNIMAQVFVGKECVMGKDNYLTAAKCEEWFKSFVSSQCGGTDDQFALGAALFICDNSTLSINFQG
;
A
#
# COMPACT_ATOMS: atom_id res chain seq x y z
N MET A 1 84.55 12.33 8.95
CA MET A 1 84.23 12.96 10.25
C MET A 1 83.71 14.36 10.00
N ARG A 2 82.42 14.63 10.25
CA ARG A 2 81.90 15.92 10.73
C ARG A 2 80.42 15.74 11.05
N PHE A 3 80.14 15.97 12.33
CA PHE A 3 78.85 16.05 12.98
C PHE A 3 77.98 17.14 12.33
N LEU A 4 76.66 16.97 12.36
CA LEU A 4 75.79 17.79 13.20
C LEU A 4 74.34 17.31 13.09
N ALA A 5 73.80 16.96 14.25
CA ALA A 5 72.38 16.80 14.50
C ALA A 5 71.68 18.16 14.39
N LEU A 6 70.45 18.19 13.89
CA LEU A 6 69.49 19.18 14.33
C LEU A 6 68.06 18.66 14.17
N ILE A 7 67.39 18.73 15.32
CA ILE A 7 66.04 18.31 15.63
C ILE A 7 65.07 19.34 15.06
N THR A 8 64.04 18.88 14.36
CA THR A 8 62.76 19.59 14.33
C THR A 8 61.63 18.58 14.21
N ALA A 9 61.06 18.23 15.35
CA ALA A 9 59.72 17.66 15.42
C ALA A 9 58.72 18.78 15.15
N LEU A 10 57.80 18.56 14.21
CA LEU A 10 56.56 19.33 14.15
C LEU A 10 55.42 18.42 13.68
N VAL A 11 54.49 18.27 14.61
CA VAL A 11 53.23 17.56 14.57
C VAL A 11 52.30 18.20 13.56
N ALA A 12 51.64 17.40 12.72
CA ALA A 12 50.28 17.65 12.27
C ALA A 12 49.65 16.35 11.76
N LEU A 13 48.91 15.66 12.62
CA LEU A 13 47.93 14.66 12.20
C LEU A 13 46.82 15.41 11.45
N ALA A 14 46.83 15.35 10.13
CA ALA A 14 45.65 15.64 9.33
C ALA A 14 44.95 14.31 9.04
N THR A 15 44.17 13.82 10.01
CA THR A 15 43.13 12.83 9.73
C THR A 15 42.09 13.52 8.85
N THR A 16 42.23 13.40 7.53
CA THR A 16 41.09 13.65 6.64
C THR A 16 40.11 12.51 6.86
N SER A 17 39.27 12.64 7.88
CA SER A 17 37.98 11.97 7.89
C SER A 17 37.24 12.49 6.66
N LEU A 18 37.24 11.71 5.59
CA LEU A 18 36.15 11.73 4.64
C LEU A 18 34.91 11.37 5.47
N ALA A 19 34.31 12.40 6.06
CA ALA A 19 32.90 12.36 6.39
C ALA A 19 32.24 12.08 5.04
N SER A 20 31.92 10.81 4.81
CA SER A 20 30.87 10.45 3.88
C SER A 20 29.70 11.31 4.32
N LEU A 21 29.46 12.39 3.59
CA LEU A 21 28.15 13.00 3.51
C LEU A 21 27.22 11.80 3.39
N LEU A 22 26.48 11.54 4.47
CA LEU A 22 25.27 10.76 4.38
C LEU A 22 24.49 11.51 3.30
N THR A 23 24.62 11.04 2.06
CA THR A 23 23.66 11.28 1.00
C THR A 23 22.38 10.82 1.66
N MET A 24 21.67 11.79 2.22
CA MET A 24 20.31 11.68 2.62
C MET A 24 19.64 11.04 1.41
N GLU A 25 19.26 9.77 1.55
CA GLU A 25 18.58 9.06 0.48
C GLU A 25 17.46 9.98 -0.02
N PRO A 26 17.25 10.06 -1.35
CA PRO A 26 16.27 10.97 -1.92
C PRO A 26 14.96 10.82 -1.14
N ARG A 27 14.52 11.91 -0.51
CA ARG A 27 13.26 11.98 0.21
C ARG A 27 12.18 11.45 -0.73
N GLU A 28 11.54 10.34 -0.36
CA GLU A 28 10.50 9.72 -1.19
C GLU A 28 9.52 10.80 -1.64
N ASP A 29 9.35 10.84 -2.96
CA ASP A 29 8.48 11.72 -3.70
C ASP A 29 7.07 11.71 -3.07
N PRO A 30 6.42 12.87 -2.81
CA PRO A 30 4.99 12.89 -2.45
C PRO A 30 4.10 12.18 -3.48
N ASP A 31 4.62 11.89 -4.68
CA ASP A 31 3.98 11.07 -5.71
C ASP A 31 4.29 9.55 -5.62
N ALA A 32 4.84 9.03 -4.51
CA ALA A 32 5.27 7.62 -4.40
C ALA A 32 4.14 6.59 -4.66
N CYS A 33 2.88 6.89 -4.32
CA CYS A 33 1.76 6.01 -4.64
C CYS A 33 1.46 5.88 -6.14
N PHE A 34 1.89 6.84 -6.99
CA PHE A 34 1.60 6.82 -8.42
C PHE A 34 2.54 5.89 -9.20
N LYS A 35 3.74 5.62 -8.68
CA LYS A 35 4.75 4.78 -9.34
C LYS A 35 4.72 3.31 -8.91
N TYR A 36 4.22 3.00 -7.72
CA TYR A 36 4.23 1.63 -7.20
C TYR A 36 2.91 0.92 -7.46
N ASN A 37 3.03 0.03 -8.44
CA ASN A 37 2.06 -0.84 -9.06
C ASN A 37 1.65 -1.98 -8.09
N TYR A 38 0.37 -2.35 -8.13
CA TYR A 38 -0.26 -3.54 -7.51
C TYR A 38 -0.52 -3.51 -5.98
N ALA A 39 -1.58 -4.22 -5.57
CA ALA A 39 -1.75 -4.66 -4.18
C ALA A 39 -0.44 -5.33 -3.73
N THR A 40 0.27 -4.65 -2.85
CA THR A 40 1.66 -4.97 -2.57
C THR A 40 1.79 -6.12 -1.57
N ARG A 41 0.69 -6.46 -0.88
CA ARG A 41 0.53 -7.74 -0.18
C ARG A 41 -0.85 -8.32 -0.45
N LEU A 42 -0.85 -9.56 -0.92
CA LEU A 42 -2.04 -10.35 -1.14
C LEU A 42 -2.08 -11.48 -0.12
N ASN A 43 -3.21 -11.66 0.54
CA ASN A 43 -3.50 -12.82 1.38
C ASN A 43 -4.70 -13.57 0.80
N CYS A 44 -4.47 -14.76 0.26
CA CYS A 44 -5.52 -15.60 -0.27
C CYS A 44 -5.96 -16.63 0.77
N TRP A 45 -7.28 -16.72 0.99
CA TRP A 45 -7.84 -17.67 1.95
C TRP A 45 -8.20 -19.02 1.31
N TYR A 46 -7.99 -19.18 0.00
CA TYR A 46 -8.27 -20.39 -0.80
C TYR A 46 -9.70 -20.95 -0.65
N ASN A 47 -10.60 -20.12 -0.12
CA ASN A 47 -12.02 -20.36 -0.06
C ASN A 47 -12.69 -19.56 -1.17
N LYS A 48 -13.82 -20.09 -1.67
CA LYS A 48 -14.59 -19.45 -2.73
C LYS A 48 -16.05 -19.41 -2.35
N VAL A 49 -16.74 -18.39 -2.83
CA VAL A 49 -18.16 -18.18 -2.58
C VAL A 49 -18.89 -17.85 -3.88
N PRO A 50 -20.22 -18.05 -3.95
CA PRO A 50 -20.98 -17.64 -5.12
C PRO A 50 -20.75 -16.16 -5.45
N MET A 51 -20.50 -15.87 -6.73
CA MET A 51 -20.26 -14.50 -7.21
C MET A 51 -21.38 -13.54 -6.80
N SER A 52 -22.62 -14.01 -6.79
CA SER A 52 -23.78 -13.21 -6.37
C SER A 52 -23.68 -12.73 -4.92
N GLN A 53 -23.26 -13.61 -4.00
CA GLN A 53 -23.13 -13.26 -2.59
C GLN A 53 -21.95 -12.31 -2.36
N ALA A 54 -20.80 -12.59 -2.98
CA ALA A 54 -19.65 -11.70 -2.92
C ALA A 54 -19.99 -10.31 -3.48
N LYS A 55 -20.66 -10.24 -4.63
CA LYS A 55 -21.06 -8.98 -5.26
C LYS A 55 -21.99 -8.16 -4.34
N SER A 56 -22.94 -8.80 -3.67
CA SER A 56 -23.81 -8.11 -2.70
C SER A 56 -23.00 -7.53 -1.53
N ALA A 57 -22.12 -8.32 -0.91
CA ALA A 57 -21.28 -7.86 0.20
C ALA A 57 -20.33 -6.72 -0.23
N ILE A 58 -19.67 -6.86 -1.38
CA ILE A 58 -18.76 -5.86 -1.95
C ILE A 58 -19.50 -4.56 -2.26
N SER A 59 -20.64 -4.64 -2.94
CA SER A 59 -21.40 -3.45 -3.32
C SER A 59 -21.85 -2.65 -2.10
N LYS A 60 -22.30 -3.34 -1.04
CA LYS A 60 -22.61 -2.71 0.26
C LYS A 60 -21.40 -2.03 0.89
N ALA A 61 -20.22 -2.64 0.84
CA ALA A 61 -18.98 -2.04 1.36
C ALA A 61 -18.56 -0.81 0.52
N CYS A 62 -18.62 -0.92 -0.81
CA CYS A 62 -18.20 0.13 -1.73
C CYS A 62 -19.18 1.33 -1.77
N ALA A 63 -20.46 1.13 -1.45
CA ALA A 63 -21.47 2.19 -1.46
C ALA A 63 -21.19 3.32 -0.46
N ALA A 64 -20.41 3.06 0.60
CA ALA A 64 -20.03 4.07 1.59
C ALA A 64 -18.84 4.95 1.15
N ILE A 65 -18.25 4.69 -0.02
CA ILE A 65 -17.14 5.46 -0.57
C ILE A 65 -17.71 6.66 -1.32
N THR A 66 -17.79 7.80 -0.62
CA THR A 66 -18.39 9.03 -1.16
C THR A 66 -17.32 9.98 -1.69
N THR A 67 -16.39 10.43 -0.83
CA THR A 67 -15.31 11.34 -1.20
C THR A 67 -14.09 11.09 -0.33
N CYS A 68 -12.91 11.09 -0.93
CA CYS A 68 -11.63 11.06 -0.23
C CYS A 68 -10.74 12.15 -0.82
N THR A 69 -10.14 12.98 0.03
CA THR A 69 -9.13 13.98 -0.38
C THR A 69 -7.76 13.54 0.12
N PRO A 70 -6.76 13.36 -0.77
CA PRO A 70 -5.42 12.95 -0.38
C PRO A 70 -4.86 13.85 0.72
N LEU A 71 -4.20 13.22 1.70
CA LEU A 71 -3.54 13.85 2.85
C LEU A 71 -4.45 14.67 3.79
N LYS A 72 -5.76 14.78 3.52
CA LYS A 72 -6.67 15.65 4.28
C LYS A 72 -7.76 14.92 5.05
N GLY A 73 -8.05 13.67 4.71
CA GLY A 73 -9.09 12.86 5.38
C GLY A 73 -10.51 13.47 5.24
N PRO A 74 -11.55 12.79 5.75
CA PRO A 74 -11.53 11.50 6.42
C PRO A 74 -11.27 10.32 5.47
N PHE A 75 -10.67 9.27 6.02
CA PHE A 75 -10.35 8.02 5.34
C PHE A 75 -11.52 7.05 5.51
N ALA A 76 -12.05 6.52 4.40
CA ALA A 76 -13.23 5.66 4.45
C ALA A 76 -12.88 4.29 5.06
N ASN A 77 -13.67 3.84 6.03
CA ASN A 77 -13.65 2.47 6.53
C ASN A 77 -15.08 1.94 6.50
N SER A 78 -15.35 1.02 5.60
CA SER A 78 -16.70 0.53 5.33
C SER A 78 -16.76 -0.98 5.26
N ARG A 79 -17.94 -1.51 5.53
CA ARG A 79 -18.21 -2.94 5.55
C ARG A 79 -19.54 -3.23 4.86
N GLY A 80 -19.63 -4.40 4.25
CA GLY A 80 -20.85 -4.90 3.66
C GLY A 80 -20.92 -6.40 3.81
N SER A 81 -22.12 -6.93 4.11
CA SER A 81 -22.29 -8.35 4.37
C SER A 81 -23.44 -8.96 3.60
N GLU A 82 -23.29 -10.23 3.24
CA GLU A 82 -24.31 -11.08 2.62
C GLU A 82 -24.18 -12.50 3.16
N GLY A 83 -25.19 -12.98 3.87
CA GLY A 83 -25.10 -14.26 4.59
C GLY A 83 -23.93 -14.27 5.58
N ASN A 84 -23.00 -15.22 5.42
CA ASN A 84 -21.79 -15.33 6.22
C ASN A 84 -20.57 -14.61 5.62
N ILE A 85 -20.72 -13.90 4.51
CA ILE A 85 -19.62 -13.22 3.80
C ILE A 85 -19.60 -11.75 4.21
N MET A 86 -18.42 -11.22 4.52
CA MET A 86 -18.19 -9.81 4.81
C MET A 86 -17.09 -9.27 3.89
N ALA A 87 -17.38 -8.17 3.19
CA ALA A 87 -16.39 -7.35 2.52
C ALA A 87 -16.07 -6.12 3.39
N GLN A 88 -14.81 -5.73 3.45
CA GLN A 88 -14.35 -4.52 4.11
C GLN A 88 -13.44 -3.72 3.18
N VAL A 89 -13.62 -2.40 3.19
CA VAL A 89 -12.78 -1.44 2.50
C VAL A 89 -12.21 -0.48 3.51
N PHE A 90 -10.90 -0.31 3.49
CA PHE A 90 -10.21 0.77 4.16
C PHE A 90 -9.49 1.59 3.10
N VAL A 91 -9.77 2.89 3.07
CA VAL A 91 -9.15 3.84 2.15
C VAL A 91 -8.13 4.64 2.92
N GLY A 92 -6.88 4.51 2.54
CA GLY A 92 -5.72 5.11 3.15
C GLY A 92 -5.50 6.57 2.77
N LYS A 93 -4.31 7.08 3.14
CA LYS A 93 -4.00 8.52 3.11
C LYS A 93 -4.00 9.17 1.72
N GLU A 94 -3.81 8.39 0.67
CA GLU A 94 -3.75 8.84 -0.72
C GLU A 94 -5.03 8.51 -1.51
N CYS A 95 -6.08 8.04 -0.84
CA CYS A 95 -7.40 7.78 -1.45
C CYS A 95 -7.41 6.75 -2.60
N VAL A 96 -6.34 5.95 -2.67
CA VAL A 96 -5.86 5.11 -3.78
C VAL A 96 -6.07 5.68 -5.19
N MET A 97 -4.92 5.90 -5.84
CA MET A 97 -4.66 6.40 -7.20
C MET A 97 -4.81 7.92 -7.45
N GLY A 98 -4.82 8.75 -6.39
CA GLY A 98 -4.44 10.16 -6.46
C GLY A 98 -5.30 11.08 -7.35
N LYS A 99 -4.71 12.21 -7.79
CA LYS A 99 -5.41 13.47 -8.14
C LYS A 99 -6.61 13.36 -9.10
N ASP A 100 -6.65 12.35 -9.96
CA ASP A 100 -7.71 12.12 -10.95
C ASP A 100 -8.27 10.69 -10.97
N ASN A 101 -7.80 9.81 -10.08
CA ASN A 101 -8.12 8.39 -10.13
C ASN A 101 -8.59 7.79 -8.79
N TYR A 102 -9.17 8.62 -7.92
CA TYR A 102 -9.72 8.21 -6.63
C TYR A 102 -10.60 6.95 -6.71
N LEU A 103 -10.56 6.17 -5.65
CA LEU A 103 -11.48 5.07 -5.43
C LEU A 103 -12.92 5.59 -5.41
N THR A 104 -13.71 5.20 -6.40
CA THR A 104 -15.16 5.39 -6.42
C THR A 104 -15.84 4.07 -6.06
N ALA A 105 -17.15 4.09 -5.76
CA ALA A 105 -17.91 2.86 -5.55
C ALA A 105 -17.75 1.87 -6.73
N ALA A 106 -17.81 2.36 -7.98
CA ALA A 106 -17.66 1.51 -9.17
C ALA A 106 -16.24 0.90 -9.29
N LYS A 107 -15.20 1.70 -9.08
CA LYS A 107 -13.81 1.21 -9.11
C LYS A 107 -13.52 0.24 -7.98
N CYS A 108 -14.13 0.45 -6.81
CA CYS A 108 -14.00 -0.44 -5.67
C CYS A 108 -14.46 -1.87 -6.00
N GLU A 109 -15.61 -2.03 -6.67
CA GLU A 109 -16.09 -3.35 -7.09
C GLU A 109 -15.13 -4.01 -8.10
N GLU A 110 -14.65 -3.24 -9.08
CA GLU A 110 -13.67 -3.71 -10.08
C GLU A 110 -12.36 -4.17 -9.42
N TRP A 111 -11.91 -3.45 -8.39
CA TRP A 111 -10.65 -3.74 -7.70
C TRP A 111 -10.74 -4.98 -6.82
N PHE A 112 -11.88 -5.25 -6.19
CA PHE A 112 -12.11 -6.53 -5.55
C PHE A 112 -11.93 -7.69 -6.54
N LYS A 113 -12.47 -7.56 -7.77
CA LYS A 113 -12.26 -8.58 -8.80
C LYS A 113 -10.79 -8.67 -9.21
N SER A 114 -10.15 -7.54 -9.48
CA SER A 114 -8.81 -7.49 -10.09
C SER A 114 -7.68 -7.83 -9.12
N PHE A 115 -7.76 -7.35 -7.87
CA PHE A 115 -6.70 -7.48 -6.89
C PHE A 115 -6.94 -8.57 -5.85
N VAL A 116 -8.19 -9.00 -5.62
CA VAL A 116 -8.48 -10.09 -4.68
C VAL A 116 -8.85 -11.35 -5.45
N SER A 117 -10.02 -11.39 -6.10
CA SER A 117 -10.56 -12.62 -6.66
C SER A 117 -9.67 -13.22 -7.75
N SER A 118 -9.27 -12.42 -8.74
CA SER A 118 -8.46 -12.90 -9.87
C SER A 118 -7.10 -13.41 -9.42
N GLN A 119 -6.50 -12.79 -8.41
CA GLN A 119 -5.19 -13.19 -7.90
C GLN A 119 -5.29 -14.43 -6.98
N CYS A 120 -6.42 -14.61 -6.31
CA CYS A 120 -6.69 -15.77 -5.44
C CYS A 120 -7.40 -16.93 -6.16
N GLY A 121 -7.44 -16.92 -7.50
CA GLY A 121 -7.95 -18.04 -8.31
C GLY A 121 -9.48 -18.09 -8.40
N GLY A 122 -10.15 -16.96 -8.31
CA GLY A 122 -11.58 -16.83 -8.59
C GLY A 122 -11.91 -17.13 -10.05
N THR A 123 -13.18 -17.40 -10.31
CA THR A 123 -13.74 -17.66 -11.65
C THR A 123 -14.91 -16.72 -11.89
N ASP A 124 -15.58 -16.83 -13.04
CA ASP A 124 -16.75 -16.01 -13.34
C ASP A 124 -17.94 -16.30 -12.39
N ASP A 125 -18.08 -17.55 -11.93
CA ASP A 125 -19.18 -17.98 -11.05
C ASP A 125 -18.81 -17.94 -9.56
N GLN A 126 -17.51 -17.94 -9.25
CA GLN A 126 -17.02 -18.03 -7.88
C GLN A 126 -16.02 -16.94 -7.57
N PHE A 127 -16.31 -16.14 -6.56
CA PHE A 127 -15.38 -15.14 -6.05
C PHE A 127 -14.43 -15.79 -5.05
N ALA A 128 -13.12 -15.62 -5.23
CA ALA A 128 -12.12 -16.11 -4.27
C ALA A 128 -11.95 -15.12 -3.11
N LEU A 129 -11.99 -15.66 -1.89
CA LEU A 129 -11.85 -14.88 -0.67
C LEU A 129 -10.37 -14.53 -0.44
N GLY A 130 -10.13 -13.29 -0.03
CA GLY A 130 -8.79 -12.81 0.29
C GLY A 130 -8.76 -11.36 0.73
N ALA A 131 -7.54 -10.84 0.89
CA ALA A 131 -7.29 -9.44 1.19
C ALA A 131 -6.13 -8.89 0.35
N ALA A 132 -6.30 -7.68 -0.15
CA ALA A 132 -5.31 -6.89 -0.88
C ALA A 132 -4.96 -5.65 -0.06
N LEU A 133 -3.68 -5.52 0.32
CA LEU A 133 -3.13 -4.34 0.98
C LEU A 133 -2.31 -3.51 -0.01
N PHE A 134 -2.61 -2.24 -0.11
CA PHE A 134 -1.88 -1.25 -0.88
C PHE A 134 -0.89 -0.55 0.06
N ILE A 135 0.40 -0.94 0.04
CA ILE A 135 1.40 -0.45 1.00
C ILE A 135 1.59 1.07 0.91
N CYS A 136 1.41 1.65 -0.27
CA CYS A 136 1.74 3.04 -0.51
C CYS A 136 0.90 4.00 0.36
N ASP A 137 -0.36 3.65 0.66
CA ASP A 137 -1.25 4.47 1.49
C ASP A 137 -1.95 3.71 2.62
N ASN A 138 -1.66 2.41 2.77
CA ASN A 138 -2.29 1.46 3.68
C ASN A 138 -3.75 1.13 3.38
N SER A 139 -4.24 1.43 2.16
CA SER A 139 -5.58 0.99 1.78
C SER A 139 -5.70 -0.52 1.77
N THR A 140 -6.88 -1.04 2.09
CA THR A 140 -7.14 -2.47 2.16
C THR A 140 -8.50 -2.80 1.55
N LEU A 141 -8.53 -3.84 0.73
CA LEU A 141 -9.76 -4.51 0.30
C LEU A 141 -9.73 -5.92 0.87
N SER A 142 -10.73 -6.34 1.62
CA SER A 142 -10.80 -7.70 2.15
C SER A 142 -12.19 -8.29 2.05
N ILE A 143 -12.30 -9.60 1.84
CA ILE A 143 -13.57 -10.32 1.79
C ILE A 143 -13.44 -11.74 2.33
N ASN A 144 -13.98 -12.00 3.52
CA ASN A 144 -13.87 -13.27 4.25
C ASN A 144 -15.25 -13.82 4.65
N PHE A 145 -15.23 -14.99 5.29
CA PHE A 145 -16.32 -15.39 6.16
C PHE A 145 -16.21 -14.61 7.47
N GLN A 146 -17.31 -13.99 7.90
CA GLN A 146 -17.50 -13.19 9.14
C GLN A 146 -16.19 -12.74 9.81
N GLY A 147 -15.75 -11.51 9.50
CA GLY A 147 -14.48 -10.94 9.99
C GLY A 147 -14.40 -10.61 11.46
#